data_AF-A0A1G0FYF6-F1
#
_entry.id   AF-A0A1G0FYF6-F1
#
_cell.length_a   1.000
_cell.length_b   1.000
_cell.length_c   1.000
_cell.angle_alpha   90.00
_cell.angle_beta   90.00
_cell.angle_gamma   90.00
#
_symmetry.space_group_name_H-M   'P 1'
#
loop_
_entity.id
_entity.type
_entity.pdbx_description
1 polymer ?
#
loop_
_entity_poly.entity_id
_entity_poly.type
_entity_poly.pdbx_seq_one_letter_code
_entity_poly.pdbx_strand_id
1 'polypeptide(L)'
;MKKINYALIISTVLLLASGCTLRYTPDIYNVNKAPVVTKTHQATLTQVGKAITSAGVGLGWSMQEVRPGYIVATLNLRAHQAKVGITYTTQTYNINYISSNNLMRNGEIHQNYNSWVQNLNTAIKHQLEII
;
A
#
# COMPACT_ATOMS: atom_id res chain seq x y z
N MET A 1 -42.84 20.69 -56.91
CA MET A 1 -42.97 19.90 -55.66
C MET A 1 -41.69 19.08 -55.50
N LYS A 2 -40.88 19.05 -54.44
CA LYS A 2 -40.62 19.88 -53.24
C LYS A 2 -39.07 19.96 -53.18
N LYS A 3 -38.49 21.15 -52.98
CA LYS A 3 -37.04 21.30 -52.78
C LYS A 3 -36.70 20.78 -51.37
N ILE A 4 -35.80 19.81 -51.28
CA ILE A 4 -35.38 19.22 -49.99
C ILE A 4 -34.23 20.08 -49.46
N ASN A 5 -34.46 20.77 -48.34
CA ASN A 5 -33.52 21.68 -47.71
C ASN A 5 -32.61 20.90 -46.75
N TYR A 6 -31.33 20.71 -47.12
CA TYR A 6 -30.29 20.10 -46.27
C TYR A 6 -29.75 21.06 -45.18
N ALA A 7 -30.60 21.90 -44.61
CA ALA A 7 -30.20 22.99 -43.72
C ALA A 7 -30.34 22.65 -42.22
N LEU A 8 -30.33 21.37 -41.85
CA LEU A 8 -30.44 20.97 -40.44
C LEU A 8 -29.74 19.64 -40.15
N ILE A 9 -28.52 19.47 -40.66
CA ILE A 9 -27.61 18.38 -40.28
C ILE A 9 -26.35 18.99 -39.66
N ILE A 10 -26.55 19.89 -38.71
CA ILE A 10 -25.53 20.38 -37.79
C ILE A 10 -26.20 20.32 -36.43
N SER A 11 -25.54 19.70 -35.44
CA SER A 11 -25.99 19.55 -34.05
C SER A 11 -26.70 18.25 -33.65
N THR A 12 -26.06 17.10 -33.88
CA THR A 12 -26.17 15.99 -32.90
C THR A 12 -24.94 15.07 -32.95
N VAL A 13 -23.75 15.64 -32.81
CA VAL A 13 -22.53 14.87 -32.54
C VAL A 13 -21.82 15.51 -31.36
N LEU A 14 -22.43 15.50 -30.18
CA LEU A 14 -21.72 15.82 -28.95
C LEU A 14 -22.57 15.37 -27.77
N LEU A 15 -21.91 14.72 -26.81
CA LEU A 15 -22.41 14.31 -25.49
C LEU A 15 -23.11 12.96 -25.40
N LEU A 16 -22.38 11.86 -25.58
CA LEU A 16 -22.48 10.70 -24.68
C LEU A 16 -21.12 9.98 -24.61
N ALA A 17 -20.06 10.70 -24.22
CA ALA A 17 -18.94 10.05 -23.55
C ALA A 17 -19.35 9.88 -22.08
N SER A 18 -20.26 8.95 -21.82
CA SER A 18 -20.53 8.46 -20.48
C SER A 18 -19.19 7.93 -19.97
N GLY A 19 -18.53 8.70 -19.11
CA GLY A 19 -17.34 8.24 -18.42
C GLY A 19 -17.73 6.99 -17.66
N CYS A 20 -17.42 5.83 -18.22
CA CYS A 20 -17.23 4.63 -17.44
C CYS A 20 -16.06 4.98 -16.53
N THR A 21 -16.36 5.48 -15.33
CA THR A 21 -15.40 5.46 -14.24
C THR A 21 -15.09 3.99 -14.05
N LEU A 22 -14.03 3.52 -14.71
CA LEU A 22 -13.40 2.27 -14.38
C LEU A 22 -13.24 2.33 -12.87
N ARG A 23 -13.98 1.50 -12.15
CA ARG A 23 -13.75 1.32 -10.73
C ARG A 23 -12.33 0.81 -10.65
N TYR A 24 -11.40 1.70 -10.33
CA TYR A 24 -10.02 1.33 -10.08
C TYR A 24 -10.04 0.66 -8.71
N THR A 25 -9.92 -0.65 -8.74
CA THR A 25 -9.85 -1.51 -7.57
C THR A 25 -8.37 -1.71 -7.31
N PRO A 26 -7.73 -0.96 -6.41
CA PRO A 26 -6.30 -1.09 -6.25
C PRO A 26 -6.00 -2.49 -5.69
N ASP A 27 -5.21 -3.26 -6.43
CA ASP A 27 -4.69 -4.54 -5.95
C ASP A 27 -4.02 -4.38 -4.59
N ILE A 28 -3.99 -5.45 -3.80
CA ILE A 28 -3.29 -5.45 -2.50
C ILE A 28 -1.82 -5.08 -2.74
N TYR A 29 -1.41 -3.95 -2.17
CA TYR A 29 -0.03 -3.49 -2.24
C TYR A 29 0.85 -4.33 -1.31
N ASN A 30 1.77 -5.08 -1.91
CA ASN A 30 2.81 -5.81 -1.20
C ASN A 30 4.17 -5.21 -1.54
N VAL A 31 5.05 -5.17 -0.54
CA VAL A 31 6.45 -4.79 -0.74
C VAL A 31 7.24 -6.06 -0.93
N ASN A 32 7.89 -6.19 -2.10
CA ASN A 32 8.66 -7.38 -2.45
C ASN A 32 10.13 -7.02 -2.64
N LYS A 33 11.01 -7.68 -1.88
CA LYS A 33 12.48 -7.56 -1.94
C LYS A 33 12.97 -6.11 -1.88
N ALA A 34 12.37 -5.28 -1.03
CA ALA A 34 12.86 -3.93 -0.82
C ALA A 34 14.28 -3.98 -0.23
N PRO A 35 15.24 -3.19 -0.74
CA PRO A 35 16.61 -3.24 -0.28
C PRO A 35 16.73 -2.68 1.15
N VAL A 36 17.59 -3.30 1.94
CA VAL A 36 18.06 -2.77 3.22
C VAL A 36 19.27 -1.89 2.95
N VAL A 37 19.03 -0.59 2.84
CA VAL A 37 20.08 0.43 2.65
C VAL A 37 20.41 1.01 4.01
N THR A 38 21.68 0.91 4.42
CA THR A 38 22.15 1.35 5.73
C THR A 38 23.41 2.20 5.56
N LYS A 39 23.70 3.06 6.53
CA LYS A 39 24.86 3.95 6.50
C LYS A 39 26.17 3.17 6.58
N THR A 40 26.20 2.13 7.41
CA THR A 40 27.42 1.39 7.75
C THR A 40 27.67 0.16 6.88
N HIS A 41 26.74 -0.23 6.00
CA HIS A 41 26.78 -1.45 5.16
C HIS A 41 26.95 -2.78 5.92
N GLN A 42 27.02 -2.75 7.26
CA GLN A 42 27.30 -3.90 8.13
C GLN A 42 26.21 -4.08 9.19
N ALA A 43 24.99 -3.62 8.91
CA ALA A 43 23.88 -3.75 9.85
C ALA A 43 23.57 -5.22 10.14
N THR A 44 23.51 -5.55 11.42
CA THR A 44 23.10 -6.86 11.91
C THR A 44 21.60 -7.08 11.72
N LEU A 45 21.16 -8.34 11.69
CA LEU A 45 19.73 -8.67 11.61
C LEU A 45 18.91 -8.00 12.73
N THR A 46 19.49 -7.93 13.93
CA THR A 46 18.88 -7.26 15.09
C THR A 46 18.73 -5.76 14.87
N GLN A 47 19.72 -5.08 14.29
CA GLN A 47 19.61 -3.65 13.97
C GLN A 47 18.53 -3.39 12.93
N VAL A 48 18.45 -4.23 11.89
CA VAL A 48 17.38 -4.14 10.87
C VAL A 48 16.01 -4.37 11.51
N GLY A 49 15.85 -5.40 12.36
CA GLY A 49 14.60 -5.65 13.07
C GLY A 49 14.17 -4.51 13.99
N LYS A 50 15.13 -3.90 14.72
CA LYS A 50 14.89 -2.71 15.55
C LYS A 50 14.47 -1.50 14.72
N ALA A 51 15.09 -1.29 13.56
CA ALA A 51 14.72 -0.22 12.64
C ALA A 51 13.29 -0.42 12.11
N ILE A 52 12.97 -1.61 11.63
CA ILE A 52 11.61 -1.95 11.16
C ILE A 52 10.57 -1.74 12.27
N THR A 53 10.87 -2.20 13.48
CA THR A 53 10.00 -2.04 14.65
C THR A 53 9.78 -0.57 14.99
N SER A 54 10.85 0.23 15.01
CA SER A 54 10.77 1.66 15.34
C SER A 54 9.94 2.44 14.32
N ALA A 55 10.10 2.13 13.03
CA ALA A 55 9.30 2.72 11.97
C ALA A 55 7.79 2.42 12.14
N GLY A 56 7.44 1.17 12.43
CA GLY A 56 6.04 0.77 12.66
C GLY A 56 5.44 1.44 13.90
N VAL A 57 6.16 1.42 15.03
CA VAL A 57 5.72 2.05 16.28
C VAL A 57 5.47 3.55 16.07
N GLY A 58 6.35 4.26 15.35
CA GLY A 58 6.18 5.68 15.04
C GLY A 58 4.93 6.00 14.22
N LEU A 59 4.39 5.02 13.50
CA LEU A 59 3.16 5.12 12.72
C LEU A 59 1.92 4.52 13.45
N GLY A 60 2.07 4.12 14.72
CA GLY A 60 0.99 3.54 15.52
C GLY A 60 0.72 2.06 15.26
N TRP A 61 1.63 1.34 14.58
CA TRP A 61 1.54 -0.11 14.45
C TRP A 61 1.99 -0.79 15.75
N SER A 62 1.24 -1.80 16.17
CA SER A 62 1.71 -2.78 17.15
C SER A 62 2.61 -3.78 16.45
N MET A 63 3.85 -3.89 16.92
CA MET A 63 4.92 -4.67 16.29
C MET A 63 5.28 -5.86 17.17
N GLN A 64 5.13 -7.07 16.65
CA GLN A 64 5.46 -8.30 17.35
C GLN A 64 6.49 -9.10 16.56
N GLU A 65 7.73 -9.17 17.05
CA GLU A 65 8.73 -10.09 16.51
C GLU A 65 8.34 -11.52 16.92
N VAL A 66 7.94 -12.34 15.94
CA VAL A 66 7.50 -13.72 16.17
C VAL A 66 8.72 -14.65 16.22
N ARG A 67 9.76 -14.33 15.44
CA ARG A 67 11.07 -14.97 15.42
C ARG A 67 12.07 -14.06 14.70
N PRO A 68 13.39 -14.28 14.84
CA PRO A 68 14.38 -13.51 14.10
C PRO A 68 14.10 -13.48 12.60
N GLY A 69 14.07 -12.27 12.02
CA GLY A 69 13.78 -12.06 10.60
C GLY A 69 12.28 -12.06 10.25
N TYR A 70 11.37 -12.10 11.24
CA TYR A 70 9.94 -12.05 11.00
C TYR A 70 9.16 -11.29 12.09
N ILE A 71 8.53 -10.20 11.68
CA ILE A 71 7.65 -9.37 12.51
C ILE A 71 6.23 -9.45 11.96
N VAL A 72 5.25 -9.57 12.86
CA VAL A 72 3.83 -9.36 12.57
C VAL A 72 3.46 -7.97 13.07
N ALA A 73 2.94 -7.13 12.17
CA ALA A 73 2.53 -5.77 12.48
C ALA A 73 1.01 -5.63 12.36
N THR A 74 0.37 -5.04 13.37
CA THR A 74 -1.08 -4.79 13.41
C THR A 74 -1.35 -3.30 13.59
N LEU A 75 -2.11 -2.70 12.68
CA LEU A 75 -2.62 -1.34 12.82
C LEU A 75 -4.11 -1.39 13.11
N ASN A 76 -4.54 -0.76 14.20
CA ASN A 76 -5.95 -0.53 14.51
C ASN A 76 -6.24 0.97 14.38
N LEU A 77 -7.17 1.34 13.51
CA LEU A 77 -7.59 2.73 13.31
C LEU A 77 -9.11 2.83 13.26
N ARG A 78 -9.70 3.39 14.33
CA ARG A 78 -11.15 3.45 14.52
C ARG A 78 -11.76 2.05 14.43
N ALA A 79 -12.62 1.78 13.44
CA ALA A 79 -13.23 0.48 13.22
C ALA A 79 -12.40 -0.43 12.29
N HIS A 80 -11.32 0.06 11.69
CA HIS A 80 -10.55 -0.67 10.70
C HIS A 80 -9.30 -1.30 11.32
N GLN A 81 -8.94 -2.49 10.83
CA GLN A 81 -7.70 -3.17 11.20
C GLN A 81 -6.96 -3.68 9.97
N ALA A 82 -5.64 -3.49 9.95
CA ALA A 82 -4.74 -4.12 9.00
C ALA A 82 -3.69 -4.96 9.75
N LYS A 83 -3.42 -6.16 9.25
CA LYS A 83 -2.36 -7.04 9.76
C LYS A 83 -1.46 -7.46 8.62
N VAL A 84 -0.16 -7.25 8.78
CA VAL A 84 0.87 -7.57 7.79
C VAL A 84 2.00 -8.39 8.41
N GLY A 85 2.64 -9.20 7.57
CA GLY A 85 3.85 -9.92 7.90
C GLY A 85 5.05 -9.26 7.24
N ILE A 86 6.07 -8.98 8.03
CA ILE A 86 7.32 -8.34 7.60
C ILE A 86 8.45 -9.35 7.76
N THR A 87 8.89 -9.94 6.66
CA THR A 87 10.10 -10.79 6.64
C THR A 87 11.30 -9.95 6.28
N TYR A 88 12.45 -10.14 6.91
CA TYR A 88 13.64 -9.35 6.65
C TYR A 88 14.94 -10.15 6.83
N THR A 89 15.96 -9.74 6.08
CA THR A 89 17.36 -10.13 6.20
C THR A 89 18.23 -8.88 6.38
N THR A 90 19.54 -9.03 6.39
CA THR A 90 20.44 -7.87 6.33
C THR A 90 20.49 -7.19 4.95
N GLN A 91 19.87 -7.79 3.93
CA GLN A 91 19.91 -7.28 2.55
C GLN A 91 18.55 -6.82 2.02
N THR A 92 17.46 -7.48 2.42
CA THR A 92 16.12 -7.16 1.90
C THR A 92 15.02 -7.37 2.93
N TYR A 93 13.86 -6.77 2.70
CA TYR A 93 12.63 -7.07 3.43
C TYR A 93 11.41 -7.14 2.52
N ASN A 94 10.34 -7.76 3.01
CA ASN A 94 9.03 -7.82 2.39
C ASN A 94 7.96 -7.34 3.36
N ILE A 95 6.85 -6.81 2.86
CA ILE A 95 5.64 -6.52 3.63
C ILE A 95 4.47 -7.19 2.90
N ASN A 96 3.88 -8.20 3.54
CA ASN A 96 2.84 -9.02 2.95
C ASN A 96 1.54 -8.91 3.74
N TYR A 97 0.43 -8.84 3.04
CA TYR A 97 -0.90 -8.94 3.65
C TYR A 97 -1.07 -10.26 4.42
N ILE A 98 -1.58 -10.19 5.64
CA ILE A 98 -2.03 -11.38 6.41
C ILE A 98 -3.55 -11.38 6.51
N SER A 99 -4.12 -10.28 7.02
CA SER A 99 -5.57 -10.17 7.24
C SER A 99 -5.97 -8.72 7.46
N SER A 100 -7.26 -8.43 7.37
CA SER A 100 -7.84 -7.14 7.73
C SER A 100 -9.24 -7.30 8.30
N ASN A 101 -9.68 -6.29 9.05
CA ASN A 101 -11.05 -6.17 9.53
C ASN A 101 -11.64 -4.82 9.08
N ASN A 102 -12.88 -4.84 8.60
CA ASN A 102 -13.61 -3.68 8.07
C ASN A 102 -12.88 -2.93 6.93
N LEU A 103 -11.93 -3.57 6.24
CA LEU A 103 -11.27 -3.02 5.05
C LEU A 103 -11.75 -3.67 3.76
N MET A 104 -12.63 -4.66 3.82
CA MET A 104 -13.18 -5.30 2.64
C MET A 104 -14.45 -4.56 2.19
N ARG A 105 -14.49 -4.13 0.93
CA ARG A 105 -15.69 -3.56 0.30
C ARG A 105 -15.93 -4.30 -1.01
N ASN A 106 -17.05 -5.03 -1.10
CA ASN A 106 -17.42 -5.82 -2.29
C ASN A 106 -16.35 -6.84 -2.74
N GLY A 107 -15.62 -7.42 -1.79
CA GLY A 107 -14.55 -8.39 -2.09
C GLY A 107 -13.17 -7.78 -2.34
N GLU A 108 -13.05 -6.45 -2.29
CA GLU A 108 -11.80 -5.73 -2.54
C GLU A 108 -11.30 -5.02 -1.29
N ILE A 109 -9.97 -4.86 -1.18
CA ILE A 109 -9.37 -4.13 -0.07
C ILE A 109 -9.53 -2.61 -0.27
N HIS A 110 -9.88 -1.91 0.79
CA HIS A 110 -9.99 -0.46 0.78
C HIS A 110 -8.62 0.19 0.56
N GLN A 111 -8.56 1.27 -0.21
CA GLN A 111 -7.33 2.01 -0.53
C GLN A 111 -6.50 2.42 0.71
N ASN A 112 -7.17 2.62 1.85
CA ASN A 112 -6.53 2.95 3.13
C ASN A 112 -5.46 1.91 3.51
N TYR A 113 -5.72 0.62 3.28
CA TYR A 113 -4.74 -0.42 3.53
C TYR A 113 -3.45 -0.14 2.76
N ASN A 114 -3.55 0.08 1.45
CA ASN A 114 -2.39 0.33 0.60
C ASN A 114 -1.63 1.59 1.04
N SER A 115 -2.34 2.67 1.39
CA SER A 115 -1.72 3.87 1.95
C SER A 115 -0.98 3.60 3.26
N TRP A 116 -1.53 2.77 4.16
CA TRP A 116 -0.85 2.42 5.41
C TRP A 116 0.40 1.59 5.18
N VAL A 117 0.36 0.61 4.25
CA VAL A 117 1.54 -0.19 3.91
C VAL A 117 2.61 0.65 3.21
N GLN A 118 2.22 1.58 2.35
CA GLN A 118 3.15 2.53 1.72
C GLN A 118 3.81 3.44 2.74
N ASN A 119 3.06 3.97 3.71
CA ASN A 119 3.62 4.78 4.79
C ASN A 119 4.61 3.97 5.65
N LEU A 120 4.25 2.73 5.98
CA LEU A 120 5.12 1.81 6.71
C LEU A 120 6.43 1.55 5.94
N ASN A 121 6.34 1.24 4.65
CA ASN A 121 7.50 1.06 3.77
C ASN A 121 8.42 2.29 3.77
N THR A 122 7.86 3.49 3.61
CA THR A 122 8.61 4.75 3.63
C THR A 122 9.32 4.98 4.96
N ALA A 123 8.61 4.76 6.08
CA ALA A 123 9.20 4.91 7.41
C ALA A 123 10.31 3.88 7.67
N ILE A 124 10.16 2.63 7.20
CA ILE A 124 11.20 1.60 7.30
C ILE A 124 12.45 2.06 6.56
N LYS A 125 12.33 2.54 5.32
CA LYS A 125 13.48 3.04 4.55
C LYS A 125 14.21 4.15 5.30
N HIS A 126 13.49 5.15 5.79
CA HIS A 126 14.07 6.24 6.56
C HIS A 126 14.82 5.74 7.81
N GLN A 127 14.22 4.80 8.55
CA GLN A 127 14.84 4.26 9.75
C GLN A 127 16.05 3.37 9.45
N LEU A 128 16.12 2.74 8.27
CA LEU A 128 17.28 1.97 7.82
C LEU A 128 18.44 2.87 7.39
N GLU A 129 18.16 4.01 6.78
CA GLU A 129 19.19 4.97 6.32
C GLU A 129 19.98 5.61 7.47
N ILE A 130 19.45 5.58 8.69
CA ILE A 130 20.10 6.18 9.86
C ILE A 130 20.92 5.19 10.72
N ILE A 131 20.90 3.89 10.39
CA ILE A 131 21.66 2.84 11.12
C ILE A 131 22.96 2.43 10.40
#